data_AF-A0A9E5NVS7-F1
#
_entry.id   AF-A0A9E5NVS7-F1
#
_cell.length_a   1.000
_cell.length_b   1.000
_cell.length_c   1.000
_cell.angle_alpha   90.00
_cell.angle_beta   90.00
_cell.angle_gamma   90.00
#
_symmetry.space_group_name_H-M   'P 1'
#
loop_
_entity.id
_entity.type
_entity.pdbx_description
1 polymer ?
#
loop_
_entity_poly.entity_id
_entity_poly.type
_entity_poly.pdbx_seq_one_letter_code
_entity_poly.pdbx_strand_id
1 'polypeptide(L)'
;MAIECKTALERLLEADPAELRGEGYSELADHLRECERCIAVAGRLLAGQQELAAELGELGPRAGVGAALSKARARSRQVARRRNAWRVAAPLAAAAAVAAVLLVASPNGQMPGEIVPGPAARIEPVVEVAVAQNVMVFETQDQSAKVIWFY
;
A
#
# COMPACT_ATOMS: atom_id res chain seq x y z
N MET A 1 25.95 -31.77 16.29
CA MET A 1 25.48 -31.83 14.88
C MET A 1 24.61 -30.60 14.70
N ALA A 2 24.85 -29.76 13.69
CA ALA A 2 24.02 -28.55 13.53
C ALA A 2 22.63 -28.95 13.04
N ILE A 3 21.58 -28.61 13.80
CA ILE A 3 20.20 -28.80 13.36
C ILE A 3 19.83 -27.77 12.29
N GLU A 4 18.98 -28.16 11.34
CA GLU A 4 18.49 -27.24 10.32
C GLU A 4 17.53 -26.20 10.91
N CYS A 5 17.49 -24.99 10.33
CA CYS A 5 16.59 -23.92 10.75
C CYS A 5 15.12 -24.38 10.81
N LYS A 6 14.68 -25.23 9.88
CA LYS A 6 13.31 -25.73 9.85
C LYS A 6 13.01 -26.56 11.10
N THR A 7 13.88 -27.51 11.43
CA THR A 7 13.77 -28.35 12.63
C THR A 7 13.87 -27.50 13.90
N ALA A 8 14.76 -26.51 13.93
CA ALA A 8 14.85 -25.57 15.06
C ALA A 8 13.52 -24.85 15.28
N LEU A 9 12.90 -24.31 14.22
CA LEU A 9 11.60 -23.62 14.29
C LEU A 9 10.47 -24.52 14.78
N GLU A 10 10.43 -25.79 14.36
CA GLU A 10 9.44 -26.76 14.83
C GLU A 10 9.59 -27.01 16.35
N ARG A 11 10.83 -27.06 16.85
CA ARG A 11 11.13 -27.31 18.28
C ARG A 11 10.91 -26.10 19.18
N LEU A 12 10.87 -24.87 18.65
CA LEU A 12 10.72 -23.65 19.48
C LEU A 12 9.42 -23.61 20.31
N LEU A 13 8.35 -24.30 19.88
CA LEU A 13 7.09 -24.30 20.62
C LEU A 13 7.06 -25.28 21.79
N GLU A 14 7.94 -26.28 21.77
CA GLU A 14 8.04 -27.33 22.79
C GLU A 14 9.21 -27.09 23.75
N ALA A 15 10.14 -26.20 23.39
CA ALA A 15 11.36 -25.92 24.13
C ALA A 15 11.11 -25.18 25.44
N ASP A 16 11.97 -25.45 26.43
CA ASP A 16 11.94 -24.76 27.70
C ASP A 16 12.38 -23.29 27.57
N PRO A 17 11.91 -22.37 28.44
CA PRO A 17 12.29 -20.96 28.40
C PRO A 17 13.80 -20.70 28.52
N ALA A 18 14.55 -21.61 29.14
CA ALA A 18 16.01 -21.53 29.22
C ALA A 18 16.64 -21.85 27.86
N GLU A 19 16.20 -22.90 27.18
CA GLU A 19 16.67 -23.25 25.84
C GLU A 19 16.34 -22.16 24.82
N LEU A 20 15.14 -21.56 24.90
CA LEU A 20 14.73 -20.42 24.07
C LEU A 20 15.62 -19.18 24.25
N ARG A 21 16.28 -19.05 25.41
CA ARG A 21 17.29 -18.01 25.68
C ARG A 21 18.68 -18.39 25.15
N GLY A 22 18.83 -19.57 24.55
CA GLY A 22 20.11 -20.13 24.13
C GLY A 22 20.93 -20.70 25.28
N GLU A 23 20.32 -20.90 26.46
CA GLU A 23 20.98 -21.46 27.64
C GLU A 23 20.98 -22.99 27.60
N GLY A 24 22.02 -23.59 28.19
CA GLY A 24 22.20 -25.03 28.22
C GLY A 24 22.92 -25.58 26.99
N TYR A 25 22.92 -26.91 26.88
CA TYR A 25 23.72 -27.67 25.91
C TYR A 25 22.87 -28.41 24.87
N SER A 26 21.61 -28.02 24.68
CA SER A 26 20.78 -28.65 23.66
C SER A 26 21.15 -28.15 22.27
N GLU A 27 20.93 -28.99 21.26
CA GLU A 27 21.20 -28.63 19.87
C GLU A 27 20.40 -27.38 19.43
N LEU A 28 19.24 -27.15 20.03
CA LEU A 28 18.44 -25.95 19.81
C LEU A 28 19.11 -24.71 20.43
N ALA A 29 19.61 -24.82 21.67
CA ALA A 29 20.31 -23.73 22.34
C ALA A 29 21.60 -23.34 21.59
N ASP A 30 22.35 -24.34 21.10
CA ASP A 30 23.54 -24.10 20.24
C ASP A 30 23.13 -23.38 18.95
N HIS A 31 22.09 -23.87 18.25
CA HIS A 31 21.59 -23.23 17.02
C HIS A 31 21.10 -21.79 17.25
N LEU A 32 20.43 -21.54 18.37
CA LEU A 32 19.97 -20.21 18.76
C LEU A 32 21.12 -19.26 19.08
N ARG A 33 22.33 -19.73 19.41
CA ARG A 33 23.47 -18.83 19.58
C ARG A 33 24.05 -18.35 18.24
N GLU A 34 23.80 -19.07 17.16
CA GLU A 34 24.41 -18.84 15.86
C GLU A 34 23.43 -18.29 14.80
N CYS A 35 22.12 -18.54 14.94
CA CYS A 35 21.13 -18.18 13.93
C CYS A 35 20.25 -16.99 14.33
N GLU A 36 20.52 -15.81 13.76
CA GLU A 36 19.77 -14.55 14.00
C GLU A 36 18.26 -14.69 13.76
N ARG A 37 17.86 -15.44 12.74
CA ARG A 37 16.44 -15.64 12.42
C ARG A 37 15.72 -16.40 13.53
N CYS A 38 16.34 -17.46 14.05
CA CYS A 38 15.76 -18.27 15.12
C CYS A 38 15.77 -17.49 16.44
N ILE A 39 16.83 -16.70 16.72
CA ILE A 39 16.88 -15.76 17.85
C ILE A 39 15.69 -14.80 17.81
N ALA A 40 15.43 -14.19 16.65
CA ALA A 40 14.33 -13.24 16.51
C ALA A 40 12.93 -13.88 16.71
N VAL A 41 12.78 -15.17 16.40
CA VAL A 41 11.53 -15.90 16.67
C VAL A 41 11.43 -16.26 18.15
N ALA A 42 12.48 -16.82 18.74
CA ALA A 42 12.53 -17.17 20.16
C ALA A 42 12.29 -15.94 21.06
N GLY A 43 12.90 -14.80 20.73
CA GLY A 43 12.67 -13.53 21.44
C GLY A 43 11.21 -13.07 21.39
N ARG A 44 10.51 -13.26 20.25
CA ARG A 44 9.08 -12.95 20.15
C ARG A 44 8.22 -13.88 20.99
N LEU A 45 8.57 -15.17 21.07
CA LEU A 45 7.88 -16.13 21.94
C LEU A 45 8.05 -15.76 23.41
N LEU A 46 9.28 -15.48 23.84
CA LEU A 46 9.58 -15.08 25.22
C LEU A 46 8.88 -13.78 25.60
N ALA A 47 8.88 -12.77 24.72
CA ALA A 47 8.15 -11.53 24.95
C ALA A 47 6.64 -11.77 25.10
N GLY A 48 6.06 -12.62 24.24
CA GLY A 48 4.65 -13.00 24.34
C GLY A 48 4.32 -13.76 25.64
N GLN A 49 5.22 -14.64 26.09
CA GLN A 49 5.07 -15.35 27.37
C GLN A 49 5.12 -14.38 28.55
N GLN A 50 6.03 -13.41 28.55
CA GLN A 50 6.11 -12.38 29.59
C GLN A 50 4.87 -11.49 29.63
N GLU A 51 4.39 -11.04 28.46
CA GLU A 51 3.17 -10.26 28.36
C GLU A 51 1.95 -11.03 28.90
N LEU A 52 1.83 -12.31 28.52
CA LEU A 52 0.76 -13.17 29.03
C LEU A 52 0.88 -13.37 30.54
N ALA A 53 2.07 -13.63 31.07
CA ALA A 53 2.30 -13.79 32.50
C ALA A 53 1.94 -12.51 33.27
N ALA A 54 2.26 -11.33 32.72
CA ALA A 54 1.89 -10.05 33.31
C ALA A 54 0.36 -9.87 33.34
N GLU A 55 -0.34 -10.13 32.23
CA GLU A 55 -1.81 -10.05 32.19
C GLU A 55 -2.48 -11.01 33.17
N LEU A 56 -1.97 -12.25 33.27
CA LEU A 56 -2.45 -13.23 34.24
C LEU A 56 -2.17 -12.80 35.68
N GLY A 57 -1.02 -12.16 35.92
CA GLY A 57 -0.68 -11.56 37.21
C GLY A 57 -1.65 -10.43 37.61
N GLU A 58 -2.03 -9.57 36.67
CA GLU A 58 -3.01 -8.49 36.89
C GLU A 58 -4.44 -8.99 37.14
N LEU A 59 -4.79 -10.14 36.59
CA LEU A 59 -6.06 -10.79 36.88
C LEU A 59 -6.10 -11.27 38.35
N GLY A 60 -4.94 -11.61 38.92
CA GLY A 60 -4.82 -12.05 40.31
C GLY A 60 -5.55 -13.37 40.60
N PRO A 61 -5.30 -14.03 41.74
CA PRO A 61 -5.93 -15.31 42.09
C PRO A 61 -7.46 -15.26 42.28
N ARG A 62 -8.06 -14.06 42.20
CA ARG A 62 -9.48 -13.79 42.47
C ARG A 62 -10.28 -13.39 41.24
N ALA A 63 -9.67 -13.07 40.10
CA ALA A 63 -10.43 -12.89 38.88
C ALA A 63 -10.76 -14.25 38.29
N GLY A 64 -12.02 -14.66 38.40
CA GLY A 64 -12.51 -15.88 37.77
C GLY A 64 -12.22 -15.87 36.26
N VAL A 65 -12.08 -17.07 35.69
CA VAL A 65 -11.78 -17.33 34.26
C VAL A 65 -12.61 -16.46 33.29
N GLY A 66 -13.84 -16.10 33.65
CA GLY A 66 -14.68 -15.19 32.86
C GLY A 66 -14.16 -13.75 32.73
N ALA A 67 -13.52 -13.20 33.76
CA ALA A 67 -12.91 -11.87 33.72
C ALA A 67 -11.64 -11.86 32.84
N ALA A 68 -10.87 -12.95 32.86
CA ALA A 68 -9.73 -13.14 31.96
C ALA A 68 -10.17 -13.23 30.49
N LEU A 69 -11.17 -14.07 30.20
CA LEU A 69 -11.70 -14.27 28.85
C LEU A 69 -12.35 -13.02 28.28
N SER A 70 -13.02 -12.21 29.12
CA SER A 70 -13.65 -10.97 28.68
C SER A 70 -12.62 -9.90 28.31
N LYS A 71 -11.54 -9.74 29.09
CA LYS A 71 -10.42 -8.86 28.72
C LYS A 71 -9.74 -9.31 27.42
N ALA A 72 -9.43 -10.61 27.28
CA ALA A 72 -8.81 -11.16 26.07
C ALA A 72 -9.69 -10.93 24.82
N ARG A 73 -11.01 -11.14 24.93
CA ARG A 73 -11.97 -10.86 23.83
C ARG A 73 -12.09 -9.38 23.50
N ALA A 74 -12.02 -8.48 24.48
CA ALA A 74 -12.05 -7.05 24.23
C ALA A 74 -10.82 -6.61 23.42
N ARG A 75 -9.63 -7.13 23.78
CA ARG A 75 -8.37 -6.83 23.11
C ARG A 75 -8.34 -7.35 21.67
N SER A 76 -8.78 -8.59 21.43
CA SER A 76 -8.83 -9.15 20.08
C SER A 76 -9.76 -8.36 19.15
N ARG A 77 -10.90 -7.89 19.67
CA ARG A 77 -11.82 -6.99 18.94
C ARG A 77 -11.18 -5.64 18.62
N GLN A 78 -10.42 -5.06 19.54
CA GLN A 78 -9.74 -3.78 19.32
C GLN A 78 -8.66 -3.88 18.24
N VAL A 79 -7.84 -4.95 18.27
CA VAL A 79 -6.82 -5.20 17.22
C VAL A 79 -7.48 -5.43 15.87
N ALA A 80 -8.53 -6.24 15.82
CA ALA A 80 -9.29 -6.49 14.59
C ALA A 80 -9.88 -5.18 14.01
N ARG A 81 -10.46 -4.31 14.87
CA ARG A 81 -10.98 -3.01 14.46
C ARG A 81 -9.90 -2.10 13.91
N ARG A 82 -8.73 -2.00 14.58
CA ARG A 82 -7.61 -1.17 14.11
C ARG A 82 -7.10 -1.65 12.75
N ARG A 83 -6.98 -2.96 12.57
CA ARG A 83 -6.57 -3.56 11.29
C ARG A 83 -7.58 -3.26 10.18
N ASN A 84 -8.87 -3.36 10.47
CA ASN A 84 -9.92 -3.03 9.51
C ASN A 84 -9.94 -1.53 9.17
N ALA A 85 -9.81 -0.66 10.17
CA ALA A 85 -9.73 0.78 9.97
C ALA A 85 -8.56 1.15 9.06
N TRP A 86 -7.39 0.53 9.25
CA TRP A 86 -6.25 0.73 8.36
C TRP A 86 -6.50 0.24 6.93
N ARG A 87 -7.15 -0.92 6.75
CA ARG A 87 -7.50 -1.43 5.41
C ARG A 87 -8.46 -0.51 4.65
N VAL A 88 -9.33 0.21 5.36
CA VAL A 88 -10.28 1.16 4.75
C VAL A 88 -9.64 2.53 4.55
N ALA A 89 -8.88 3.02 5.53
CA ALA A 89 -8.30 4.36 5.49
C ALA A 89 -7.07 4.48 4.58
N ALA A 90 -6.24 3.43 4.48
CA ALA A 90 -5.04 3.45 3.66
C ALA A 90 -5.29 3.72 2.16
N PRO A 91 -6.24 3.04 1.47
CA PRO A 91 -6.50 3.33 0.06
C PRO A 91 -7.09 4.73 -0.16
N LEU A 92 -7.91 5.23 0.78
CA LEU A 92 -8.46 6.60 0.72
C LEU A 92 -7.36 7.66 0.86
N ALA A 93 -6.43 7.47 1.80
CA ALA A 93 -5.29 8.36 1.98
C ALA A 93 -4.35 8.34 0.76
N ALA A 94 -4.13 7.17 0.17
CA ALA A 94 -3.33 7.04 -1.05
C ALA A 94 -3.98 7.76 -2.25
N ALA A 95 -5.29 7.61 -2.44
CA ALA A 95 -6.02 8.30 -3.51
C ALA A 95 -5.98 9.83 -3.33
N ALA A 96 -6.16 10.32 -2.11
CA ALA A 96 -6.07 11.75 -1.81
C ALA A 96 -4.66 12.31 -2.06
N ALA A 97 -3.61 11.55 -1.72
CA ALA A 97 -2.23 11.94 -2.00
C ALA A 97 -1.94 12.01 -3.51
N VAL A 98 -2.41 11.04 -4.29
CA VAL A 98 -2.26 11.06 -5.76
C VAL A 98 -3.03 12.23 -6.36
N ALA A 99 -4.25 12.50 -5.92
CA ALA A 99 -5.03 13.65 -6.38
C ALA A 99 -4.34 14.98 -6.05
N ALA A 100 -3.79 15.13 -4.85
CA ALA A 100 -3.05 16.31 -4.46
C ALA A 100 -1.79 16.51 -5.32
N VAL A 101 -1.03 15.44 -5.59
CA VAL A 101 0.15 15.50 -6.48
C VAL A 101 -0.24 15.89 -7.90
N LEU A 102 -1.32 15.32 -8.46
CA LEU A 102 -1.80 15.66 -9.80
C LEU A 102 -2.26 17.12 -9.90
N LEU A 103 -2.95 17.63 -8.89
CA LEU A 103 -3.41 19.03 -8.85
C LEU A 103 -2.26 20.03 -8.74
N VAL A 104 -1.20 19.69 -8.00
CA VAL A 104 0.00 20.53 -7.89
C VAL A 104 0.89 20.43 -9.13
N ALA A 105 0.95 19.26 -9.78
CA ALA A 105 1.79 19.02 -10.95
C ALA A 105 1.19 19.49 -12.28
N SER A 106 -0.14 19.65 -12.38
CA SER A 106 -0.84 20.16 -13.57
C SER A 106 -1.45 21.55 -13.33
N PRO A 107 -0.65 22.63 -13.30
CA PRO A 107 -1.17 24.00 -13.14
C PRO A 107 -2.03 24.47 -14.32
N ASN A 108 -2.03 23.74 -15.46
CA ASN A 108 -2.76 24.08 -16.67
C ASN A 108 -4.01 23.21 -16.93
N GLY A 109 -4.41 22.36 -15.98
CA GLY A 109 -5.67 21.59 -16.08
C GLY A 109 -5.70 20.44 -17.10
N GLN A 110 -4.57 20.10 -17.74
CA GLN A 110 -4.50 18.92 -18.62
C GLN A 110 -4.50 17.63 -17.80
N MET A 111 -5.47 16.75 -18.10
CA MET A 111 -5.57 15.43 -17.49
C MET A 111 -4.64 14.43 -18.21
N PRO A 112 -3.95 13.53 -17.48
CA PRO A 112 -3.15 12.49 -18.09
C PRO A 112 -4.06 11.54 -18.91
N GLY A 113 -3.84 11.50 -20.22
CA GLY A 113 -4.66 10.74 -21.18
C GLY A 113 -5.50 11.61 -22.11
N GLU A 114 -5.48 12.93 -21.96
CA GLU A 114 -6.12 13.85 -22.90
C GLU A 114 -5.37 13.84 -24.24
N ILE A 115 -6.00 13.23 -25.25
CA ILE A 115 -5.49 13.21 -26.62
C ILE A 115 -5.68 14.63 -27.16
N VAL A 116 -4.60 15.41 -27.18
CA VAL A 116 -4.58 16.69 -27.89
C VAL A 116 -4.74 16.37 -29.39
N PRO A 117 -5.86 16.74 -30.05
CA PRO A 117 -5.97 16.56 -31.49
C PRO A 117 -4.85 17.37 -32.14
N GLY A 118 -4.04 16.71 -32.96
CA GLY A 118 -3.00 17.37 -33.76
C GLY A 118 -3.62 18.47 -34.64
N PRO A 119 -2.84 19.48 -35.05
CA PRO A 119 -3.35 20.57 -35.89
C PRO A 119 -4.01 19.96 -37.13
N ALA A 120 -5.27 20.35 -37.38
CA ALA A 120 -6.05 19.86 -38.50
C ALA A 120 -5.26 20.06 -39.82
N ALA A 121 -5.30 19.05 -40.69
CA ALA A 121 -4.67 19.13 -42.00
C ALA A 121 -5.22 20.36 -42.75
N ARG A 122 -4.32 21.25 -43.21
CA ARG A 122 -4.70 22.38 -44.05
C ARG A 122 -5.25 21.84 -45.36
N ILE A 123 -6.54 22.04 -45.60
CA ILE A 123 -7.16 21.84 -46.90
C ILE A 123 -6.89 23.12 -47.69
N GLU A 124 -5.96 23.09 -48.65
CA GLU A 124 -5.81 24.17 -49.63
C GLU A 124 -6.88 24.00 -50.71
N PRO A 125 -7.89 24.89 -50.80
CA PRO A 125 -8.86 24.80 -51.88
C PRO A 125 -8.20 25.25 -53.19
N VAL A 126 -8.06 24.34 -54.14
CA VAL A 126 -7.76 24.68 -55.54
C VAL A 126 -9.05 25.26 -56.14
N VAL A 127 -9.10 26.58 -56.29
CA VAL A 127 -10.23 27.28 -56.92
C VAL A 127 -9.86 27.59 -58.37
N GLU A 128 -10.42 26.86 -59.33
CA GLU A 128 -10.39 27.26 -60.74
C GLU A 128 -11.44 28.37 -60.96
N VAL A 129 -10.97 29.58 -61.24
CA VAL A 129 -11.85 30.74 -61.50
C VAL A 129 -11.82 31.06 -63.01
N ALA A 130 -12.99 31.26 -63.61
CA ALA A 130 -13.10 31.76 -64.98
C ALA A 130 -12.59 33.21 -65.08
N VAL A 131 -11.93 33.56 -66.19
CA VAL A 131 -11.24 34.85 -66.44
C VAL A 131 -12.23 36.00 -66.60
N ALA A 132 -12.95 36.37 -65.54
CA ALA A 132 -13.81 37.56 -65.44
C ALA A 132 -14.41 37.81 -64.04
N GLN A 133 -14.15 36.96 -63.02
CA GLN A 133 -14.76 37.12 -61.68
C GLN A 133 -13.76 37.55 -60.61
N ASN A 134 -14.17 38.47 -59.75
CA ASN A 134 -13.41 38.89 -58.58
C ASN A 134 -13.76 37.99 -57.39
N VAL A 135 -12.75 37.47 -56.71
CA VAL A 135 -12.93 36.56 -55.56
C VAL A 135 -12.31 37.17 -54.32
N MET A 136 -13.06 37.16 -53.21
CA MET A 136 -12.57 37.58 -51.89
C MET A 136 -12.53 36.35 -50.98
N VAL A 137 -11.35 36.05 -50.43
CA VAL A 137 -11.12 34.92 -49.52
C VAL A 137 -10.96 35.46 -48.11
N PHE A 138 -11.85 35.05 -47.20
CA PHE A 138 -11.75 35.38 -45.79
C PHE A 138 -11.13 34.20 -45.04
N GLU A 139 -9.95 34.40 -44.47
CA GLU A 139 -9.34 33.43 -43.55
C GLU A 139 -9.93 33.63 -42.16
N THR A 140 -10.61 32.59 -41.66
CA THR A 140 -11.20 32.58 -40.31
C THR A 140 -10.18 32.05 -39.30
N GLN A 141 -10.33 32.40 -38.01
CA GLN A 141 -9.48 31.86 -36.94
C GLN A 141 -9.63 30.34 -36.77
N ASP A 142 -10.75 29.78 -37.22
CA ASP A 142 -10.94 28.35 -37.37
C ASP A 142 -10.35 27.90 -38.72
N GLN A 143 -9.27 27.10 -38.65
CA GLN A 143 -8.55 26.59 -39.82
C GLN A 143 -9.32 25.50 -40.60
N SER A 144 -10.47 25.05 -40.08
CA SER A 144 -11.29 24.03 -40.73
C SER A 144 -12.30 24.57 -41.74
N ALA A 145 -12.49 25.89 -41.80
CA ALA A 145 -13.42 26.53 -42.73
C ALA A 145 -12.74 27.69 -43.48
N LYS A 146 -13.01 27.80 -44.79
CA LYS A 146 -12.71 29.00 -45.59
C LYS A 146 -13.99 29.43 -46.29
N VAL A 147 -14.40 30.69 -46.10
CA VAL A 147 -15.56 31.27 -46.79
C VAL A 147 -15.08 31.96 -48.06
N ILE A 148 -15.61 31.53 -49.20
CA ILE A 148 -15.28 32.06 -50.52
C ILE A 148 -16.52 32.79 -51.05
N TRP A 149 -16.41 34.08 -51.31
CA TRP A 149 -17.50 34.89 -51.87
C TRP A 149 -17.20 35.25 -53.32
N PHE A 150 -18.19 35.01 -54.20
CA PHE A 150 -18.16 35.36 -55.62
C PHE A 150 -19.13 36.52 -55.87
N TYR A 151 -18.72 37.56 -56.62
CA TYR A 151 -19.58 38.65 -57.06
C TYR A 151 -19.18 39.18 -58.44
#